data_AF-A0A1W1YZU2-F1
#
_entry.id   AF-A0A1W1YZU2-F1
#
_cell.length_a   1.000
_cell.length_b   1.000
_cell.length_c   1.000
_cell.angle_alpha   90.00
_cell.angle_beta   90.00
_cell.angle_gamma   90.00
#
_symmetry.space_group_name_H-M   'P 1'
#
loop_
_entity.id
_entity.type
_entity.pdbx_description
1 polymer ?
#
loop_
_entity_poly.entity_id
_entity_poly.type
_entity_poly.pdbx_seq_one_letter_code
_entity_poly.pdbx_strand_id
1 'polypeptide(L)'
;MENFYAITDEQYCTEDFNIHEHLTERVNFSLNGNTADFKVGQYEALIKCKGEGEQLLSMEIDRLGIESIDKFNPLIEVLGFTRQAEILVCGQKYNVAFLIEVAYKQPDYREVNYVIECDQSDCKRENVHENYLKTRQLQKYGYEVIRFTEEEIFFSPYKCAHDVLAVIVRNLKIQGGK
;
A
#
# COMPACT_ATOMS: atom_id res chain seq x y z
N MET A 1 31.13 6.47 -29.40
CA MET A 1 29.97 7.23 -28.89
C MET A 1 28.79 6.28 -28.98
N GLU A 2 28.31 5.77 -27.85
CA GLU A 2 27.09 4.96 -27.83
C GLU A 2 25.90 5.88 -28.07
N ASN A 3 25.10 5.57 -29.10
CA ASN A 3 23.86 6.29 -29.37
C ASN A 3 22.85 5.90 -28.29
N PHE A 4 22.58 6.81 -27.37
CA PHE A 4 21.45 6.68 -26.46
C PHE A 4 20.16 6.82 -27.26
N TYR A 5 19.34 5.77 -27.26
CA TYR A 5 18.01 5.82 -27.85
C TYR A 5 17.08 6.56 -26.87
N ALA A 6 16.56 7.72 -27.28
CA ALA A 6 15.58 8.47 -26.50
C ALA A 6 14.18 8.11 -26.99
N ILE A 7 13.32 7.63 -26.08
CA ILE A 7 11.91 7.32 -26.35
C ILE A 7 11.15 8.64 -26.37
N THR A 8 10.30 8.84 -27.39
CA THR A 8 9.41 10.01 -27.46
C THR A 8 8.09 9.73 -26.72
N ASP A 9 7.40 10.79 -26.26
CA ASP A 9 6.09 10.65 -25.59
C ASP A 9 5.06 9.92 -26.47
N GLU A 10 5.13 10.07 -27.79
CA GLU A 10 4.27 9.35 -28.75
C GLU A 10 4.55 7.83 -28.76
N GLN A 11 5.82 7.42 -28.66
CA GLN A 11 6.19 6.00 -28.60
C GLN A 11 5.78 5.35 -27.28
N TYR A 12 5.74 6.12 -26.19
CA TYR A 12 5.27 5.65 -24.89
C TYR A 12 3.76 5.35 -24.87
N CYS A 13 2.99 6.06 -25.70
CA CYS A 13 1.53 5.93 -25.77
C CYS A 13 1.02 4.86 -26.76
N THR A 14 1.90 4.28 -27.57
CA THR A 14 1.57 3.19 -28.50
C THR A 14 1.98 1.84 -27.90
N GLU A 15 1.10 0.83 -27.95
CA GLU A 15 1.37 -0.55 -27.47
C GLU A 15 2.58 -1.25 -28.17
N ASP A 16 3.20 -0.60 -29.16
CA ASP A 16 4.25 -1.15 -30.01
C ASP A 16 5.70 -0.90 -29.54
N PHE A 17 5.93 -0.20 -28.41
CA PHE A 17 7.32 0.02 -27.96
C PHE A 17 7.90 -1.22 -27.25
N ASN A 18 8.53 -2.10 -28.04
CA ASN A 18 9.25 -3.25 -27.53
C ASN A 18 10.69 -2.89 -27.14
N ILE A 19 10.89 -2.43 -25.90
CA ILE A 19 12.21 -2.06 -25.38
C ILE A 19 13.25 -3.19 -25.52
N HIS A 20 12.83 -4.46 -25.54
CA HIS A 20 13.72 -5.61 -25.62
C HIS A 20 14.58 -5.64 -26.89
N GLU A 21 14.11 -5.06 -27.99
CA GLU A 21 14.85 -4.99 -29.26
C GLU A 21 16.04 -4.03 -29.20
N HIS A 22 16.05 -3.12 -28.22
CA HIS A 22 17.07 -2.11 -28.04
C HIS A 22 18.07 -2.43 -26.92
N LEU A 23 17.87 -3.54 -26.20
CA LEU A 23 18.70 -3.94 -25.07
C LEU A 23 19.66 -5.08 -25.43
N THR A 24 20.85 -5.07 -24.82
CA THR A 24 21.76 -6.22 -24.95
C THR A 24 21.17 -7.46 -24.29
N GLU A 25 21.55 -8.65 -24.75
CA GLU A 25 21.07 -9.93 -24.20
C GLU A 25 21.19 -10.02 -22.67
N ARG A 26 22.31 -9.58 -22.11
CA ARG A 26 22.54 -9.57 -20.66
C ARG A 26 21.56 -8.64 -19.92
N VAL A 27 21.32 -7.45 -20.47
CA VAL A 27 20.37 -6.50 -19.88
C VAL A 27 18.95 -7.04 -19.99
N ASN A 28 18.58 -7.63 -21.13
CA ASN A 28 17.30 -8.31 -21.30
C ASN A 28 17.09 -9.44 -20.28
N PHE A 29 18.11 -10.27 -20.08
CA PHE A 29 18.05 -11.34 -19.08
C PHE A 29 17.81 -10.78 -17.66
N SER A 30 18.55 -9.75 -17.26
CA SER A 30 18.36 -9.10 -15.96
C SER A 30 16.99 -8.42 -15.83
N LEU A 31 16.52 -7.74 -16.88
CA LEU A 31 15.20 -7.09 -16.90
C LEU A 31 14.06 -8.10 -16.75
N ASN A 32 14.16 -9.23 -17.46
CA ASN A 32 13.19 -10.33 -17.37
C ASN A 32 13.19 -10.98 -15.99
N GLY A 33 14.37 -11.19 -15.39
CA GLY A 33 14.49 -11.68 -14.01
C GLY A 33 13.79 -10.75 -13.00
N ASN A 34 14.10 -9.45 -13.05
CA ASN A 34 13.47 -8.45 -12.18
C ASN A 34 11.95 -8.40 -12.36
N THR A 35 11.47 -8.52 -13.60
CA THR A 35 10.03 -8.52 -13.91
C THR A 35 9.34 -9.76 -13.35
N ALA A 36 9.98 -10.93 -13.43
CA ALA A 36 9.46 -12.16 -12.87
C ALA A 36 9.37 -12.08 -11.34
N ASP A 37 10.43 -11.63 -10.66
CA ASP A 37 10.45 -11.49 -9.21
C ASP A 37 9.38 -10.50 -8.73
N PHE A 38 9.22 -9.37 -9.44
CA PHE A 38 8.17 -8.40 -9.15
C PHE A 38 6.76 -9.01 -9.31
N LYS A 39 6.53 -9.76 -10.40
CA LYS A 39 5.24 -10.44 -10.64
C LYS A 39 4.96 -11.50 -9.57
N VAL A 40 5.96 -12.28 -9.18
CA VAL A 40 5.82 -13.28 -8.11
C VAL A 40 5.47 -12.59 -6.79
N GLY A 41 6.18 -11.52 -6.43
CA GLY A 41 5.85 -10.71 -5.25
C GLY A 41 4.42 -10.18 -5.27
N GLN A 42 3.96 -9.68 -6.42
CA GLN A 42 2.56 -9.27 -6.59
C GLN A 42 1.59 -10.44 -6.42
N TYR A 43 1.85 -11.59 -7.04
CA TYR A 43 0.95 -12.75 -6.89
C TYR A 43 0.88 -13.25 -5.45
N GLU A 44 2.00 -13.30 -4.74
CA GLU A 44 2.03 -13.66 -3.32
C GLU A 44 1.26 -12.66 -2.46
N ALA A 45 1.37 -11.37 -2.77
CA ALA A 45 0.59 -10.31 -2.12
C ALA A 45 -0.92 -10.52 -2.34
N LEU A 46 -1.35 -10.79 -3.57
CA LEU A 46 -2.77 -10.95 -3.92
C LEU A 46 -3.40 -12.21 -3.36
N ILE A 47 -2.65 -13.32 -3.30
CA ILE A 47 -3.13 -14.59 -2.72
C ILE A 47 -3.43 -14.44 -1.22
N LYS A 48 -2.74 -13.52 -0.54
CA LYS A 48 -2.98 -13.26 0.89
C LYS A 48 -4.26 -12.48 1.16
N CYS A 49 -4.78 -11.74 0.19
CA CYS A 49 -6.02 -10.96 0.33
C CYS A 49 -7.27 -11.85 0.23
N LYS A 50 -8.34 -11.49 0.94
CA LYS A 50 -9.59 -12.27 1.03
C LYS A 50 -10.60 -11.97 -0.08
N GLY A 51 -10.53 -10.81 -0.72
CA GLY A 51 -11.51 -10.37 -1.71
C GLY A 51 -10.93 -9.46 -2.77
N GLU A 52 -11.70 -9.22 -3.83
CA GLU A 52 -11.30 -8.44 -5.00
C GLU A 52 -10.93 -6.99 -4.61
N GLY A 53 -11.72 -6.33 -3.77
CA GLY A 53 -11.40 -4.99 -3.28
C GLY A 53 -10.06 -4.93 -2.57
N GLU A 54 -9.77 -5.87 -1.66
CA GLU A 54 -8.47 -5.95 -1.00
C GLU A 54 -7.33 -6.20 -1.99
N GLN A 55 -7.53 -7.06 -2.98
CA GLN A 55 -6.53 -7.32 -4.02
C GLN A 55 -6.23 -6.04 -4.82
N LEU A 56 -7.26 -5.33 -5.29
CA LEU A 56 -7.12 -4.07 -6.01
C LEU A 56 -6.40 -3.00 -5.18
N LEU A 57 -6.76 -2.85 -3.90
CA LEU A 57 -6.11 -1.90 -3.01
C LEU A 57 -4.64 -2.28 -2.76
N SER A 58 -4.34 -3.58 -2.57
CA SER A 58 -2.97 -4.05 -2.42
C SER A 58 -2.13 -3.69 -3.65
N MET A 59 -2.65 -3.91 -4.86
CA MET A 59 -1.93 -3.59 -6.09
C MET A 59 -1.58 -2.11 -6.17
N GLU A 60 -2.51 -1.23 -5.82
CA GLU A 60 -2.28 0.21 -5.88
C GLU A 60 -1.35 0.72 -4.77
N ILE A 61 -1.39 0.11 -3.58
CA ILE A 61 -0.40 0.37 -2.51
C ILE A 61 1.02 0.00 -2.97
N ASP A 62 1.17 -1.17 -3.59
CA ASP A 62 2.46 -1.64 -4.13
C ASP A 62 2.92 -0.75 -5.28
N ARG A 63 2.01 -0.35 -6.16
CA ARG A 63 2.28 0.55 -7.30
C ARG A 63 2.74 1.93 -6.84
N LEU A 64 2.18 2.46 -5.76
CA LEU A 64 2.61 3.72 -5.15
C LEU A 64 3.94 3.61 -4.40
N GLY A 65 4.44 2.39 -4.16
CA GLY A 65 5.70 2.17 -3.47
C GLY A 65 5.68 2.64 -2.02
N ILE A 66 4.54 2.49 -1.32
CA ILE A 66 4.40 2.94 0.08
C ILE A 66 5.45 2.29 0.98
N GLU A 67 5.76 1.00 0.79
CA GLU A 67 6.83 0.31 1.53
C GLU A 67 8.23 0.91 1.32
N SER A 68 8.44 1.62 0.20
CA SER A 68 9.70 2.28 -0.14
C SER A 68 9.59 3.82 -0.06
N ILE A 69 8.65 4.34 0.74
CA ILE A 69 8.43 5.78 0.88
C ILE A 69 9.69 6.51 1.39
N ASP A 70 10.54 5.83 2.16
CA ASP A 70 11.80 6.34 2.70
C ASP A 70 12.77 6.80 1.60
N LYS A 71 12.72 6.15 0.42
CA LYS A 71 13.50 6.54 -0.77
C LYS A 71 13.10 7.91 -1.33
N PHE A 72 11.87 8.35 -1.07
CA PHE A 72 11.33 9.63 -1.53
C PHE A 72 11.19 10.66 -0.42
N ASN A 73 10.98 10.20 0.82
CA ASN A 73 10.82 11.01 2.00
C ASN A 73 11.58 10.36 3.18
N PRO A 74 12.83 10.76 3.43
CA PRO A 74 13.67 10.11 4.44
C PRO A 74 13.19 10.33 5.88
N LEU A 75 12.15 11.16 6.10
CA LEU A 75 11.54 11.37 7.41
C LEU A 75 10.52 10.29 7.79
N ILE A 76 10.11 9.46 6.83
CA ILE A 76 9.16 8.37 7.02
C ILE A 76 9.89 7.07 6.67
N GLU A 77 9.74 6.07 7.51
CA GLU A 77 10.19 4.70 7.25
C GLU A 77 9.03 3.76 7.48
N VAL A 78 8.72 2.91 6.49
CA VAL A 78 7.79 1.80 6.69
C VAL A 78 8.59 0.63 7.23
N LEU A 79 8.33 0.27 8.48
CA LEU A 79 8.99 -0.83 9.18
C LEU A 79 8.42 -2.19 8.75
N GLY A 80 7.15 -2.21 8.35
CA GLY A 80 6.47 -3.42 7.92
C GLY A 80 5.15 -3.14 7.21
N PHE A 81 4.83 -3.97 6.22
CA PHE A 81 3.52 -4.02 5.59
C PHE A 81 2.99 -5.45 5.57
N THR A 82 2.00 -5.72 6.41
CA THR A 82 1.42 -7.06 6.58
C THR A 82 0.00 -7.09 6.03
N ARG A 83 -0.25 -7.97 5.06
CA ARG A 83 -1.59 -8.27 4.53
C ARG A 83 -2.26 -9.33 5.40
N GLN A 84 -3.55 -9.18 5.66
CA GLN A 84 -4.32 -10.06 6.56
C GLN A 84 -3.67 -10.25 7.94
N ALA A 85 -3.28 -9.14 8.58
CA ALA A 85 -2.60 -9.18 9.86
C ALA A 85 -3.54 -9.58 11.01
N GLU A 86 -3.07 -10.48 11.88
CA GLU A 86 -3.70 -10.78 13.16
C GLU A 86 -3.10 -9.86 14.25
N ILE A 87 -3.95 -9.05 14.88
CA ILE A 87 -3.57 -8.11 15.94
C ILE A 87 -4.17 -8.60 17.25
N LEU A 88 -3.34 -8.75 18.29
CA LEU A 88 -3.76 -9.13 19.64
C LEU A 88 -3.84 -7.90 20.54
N VAL A 89 -5.04 -7.55 20.98
CA VAL A 89 -5.30 -6.42 21.88
C VAL A 89 -6.07 -6.93 23.10
N CYS A 90 -5.48 -6.81 24.29
CA CYS A 90 -6.09 -7.26 25.55
C CYS A 90 -6.63 -8.70 25.53
N GLY A 91 -5.91 -9.60 24.89
CA GLY A 91 -6.32 -11.00 24.76
C GLY A 91 -7.40 -11.26 23.69
N GLN A 92 -7.91 -10.21 23.04
CA GLN A 92 -8.81 -10.33 21.89
C GLN A 92 -8.02 -10.25 20.58
N LYS A 93 -8.30 -11.20 19.69
CA LYS A 93 -7.70 -11.25 18.35
C LYS A 93 -8.56 -10.50 17.35
N TYR A 94 -7.92 -9.68 16.53
CA TYR A 94 -8.53 -8.95 15.43
C TYR A 94 -7.80 -9.27 14.13
N ASN A 95 -8.54 -9.65 13.10
CA ASN A 95 -7.97 -9.77 11.75
C ASN A 95 -8.26 -8.49 10.99
N VAL A 96 -7.24 -7.88 10.41
CA VAL A 96 -7.36 -6.63 9.64
C VAL A 96 -6.87 -6.85 8.22
N ALA A 97 -7.39 -6.11 7.25
CA ALA A 97 -7.01 -6.32 5.84
C ALA A 97 -5.53 -5.97 5.62
N PHE A 98 -5.07 -4.86 6.21
CA PHE A 98 -3.67 -4.48 6.18
C PHE A 98 -3.20 -3.83 7.48
N LEU A 99 -1.94 -4.06 7.82
CA LEU A 99 -1.21 -3.35 8.88
C LEU A 99 0.04 -2.72 8.26
N ILE A 100 0.19 -1.40 8.42
CA ILE A 100 1.37 -0.64 8.01
C ILE A 100 2.02 -0.06 9.27
N GLU A 101 3.23 -0.51 9.58
CA GLU A 101 4.02 -0.04 10.72
C GLU A 101 4.94 1.06 10.24
N VAL A 102 4.81 2.28 10.76
CA VAL A 102 5.51 3.46 10.25
C VAL A 102 6.29 4.16 11.36
N ALA A 103 7.58 4.37 11.15
CA ALA A 103 8.41 5.24 11.97
C ALA A 103 8.53 6.62 11.33
N TYR A 104 8.32 7.66 12.14
CA TYR A 104 8.61 9.05 11.80
C TYR A 104 9.89 9.47 12.51
N LYS A 105 10.88 9.96 11.77
CA LYS A 105 12.22 10.27 12.31
C LYS A 105 12.34 11.70 12.87
N GLN A 106 11.41 12.59 12.56
CA GLN A 106 11.42 14.00 12.99
C GLN A 106 10.00 14.53 13.28
N PRO A 107 9.86 15.53 14.20
CA PRO A 107 10.91 16.11 15.03
C PRO A 107 11.41 15.18 16.16
N ASP A 108 10.58 14.24 16.60
CA ASP A 108 10.94 13.16 17.52
C ASP A 108 10.64 11.80 16.87
N TYR A 109 11.42 10.78 17.24
CA TYR A 109 11.14 9.41 16.81
C TYR A 109 9.80 8.96 17.37
N ARG A 110 8.89 8.53 16.49
CA ARG A 110 7.62 7.92 16.89
C ARG A 110 7.21 6.85 15.91
N GLU A 111 6.54 5.83 16.43
CA GLU A 111 5.94 4.76 15.64
C GLU A 111 4.43 4.93 15.63
N VAL A 112 3.83 4.74 14.46
CA VAL A 112 2.37 4.75 14.26
C VAL A 112 2.02 3.52 13.45
N ASN A 113 1.05 2.78 13.96
CA ASN A 113 0.53 1.58 13.29
C ASN A 113 -0.78 1.91 12.62
N TYR A 114 -0.79 1.89 11.29
CA TYR A 114 -2.00 2.08 10.49
C TYR A 114 -2.67 0.75 10.23
N VAL A 115 -3.95 0.67 10.58
CA VAL A 115 -4.82 -0.45 10.24
C VAL A 115 -5.71 -0.02 9.09
N ILE A 116 -5.71 -0.79 8.01
CA ILE A 116 -6.64 -0.58 6.90
C ILE A 116 -7.69 -1.69 6.95
N GLU A 117 -8.96 -1.28 6.99
CA GLU A 117 -10.14 -2.15 6.94
C GLU A 117 -10.85 -1.97 5.60
N CYS A 118 -11.18 -3.09 4.96
CA CYS A 118 -12.01 -3.13 3.77
C CYS A 118 -13.38 -3.70 4.18
N ASP A 119 -14.38 -2.83 4.30
CA ASP A 119 -15.73 -3.24 4.68
C ASP A 119 -16.42 -3.88 3.47
N GLN A 120 -16.75 -5.17 3.57
CA GLN A 120 -17.57 -5.86 2.58
C GLN A 120 -18.99 -5.28 2.56
N SER A 121 -19.61 -5.23 1.38
CA SER A 121 -20.92 -4.59 1.16
C SER A 121 -22.08 -5.23 1.95
N ASP A 122 -21.87 -6.36 2.64
CA ASP A 122 -22.89 -7.08 3.41
C ASP A 122 -23.17 -6.42 4.78
N CYS A 123 -23.91 -5.31 4.70
CA CYS A 123 -24.26 -4.41 5.80
C CYS A 123 -25.37 -4.97 6.71
N LYS A 124 -25.19 -6.16 7.31
CA LYS A 124 -26.05 -6.56 8.43
C LYS A 124 -25.79 -5.62 9.60
N ARG A 125 -26.86 -5.11 10.25
CA ARG A 125 -26.75 -4.14 11.37
C ARG A 125 -25.83 -4.63 12.51
N GLU A 126 -25.77 -5.94 12.71
CA GLU A 126 -24.90 -6.59 13.70
C GLU A 126 -23.41 -6.36 13.37
N ASN A 127 -23.02 -6.47 12.10
CA ASN A 127 -21.64 -6.24 11.63
C ASN A 127 -21.21 -4.78 11.86
N VAL A 128 -22.12 -3.82 11.76
CA VAL A 128 -21.80 -2.38 11.95
C VAL A 128 -21.38 -2.10 13.39
N HIS A 129 -22.11 -2.66 14.36
CA HIS A 129 -21.79 -2.46 15.78
C HIS A 129 -20.47 -3.13 16.17
N GLU A 130 -20.24 -4.37 15.71
CA GLU A 130 -19.00 -5.09 15.95
C GLU A 130 -17.79 -4.38 15.31
N ASN A 131 -17.92 -3.92 14.06
CA ASN A 131 -16.88 -3.17 13.37
C ASN A 131 -16.58 -1.82 14.05
N TYR A 132 -17.59 -1.17 14.62
CA TYR A 132 -17.40 0.05 15.41
C TYR A 132 -16.65 -0.25 16.72
N LEU A 133 -17.04 -1.29 17.45
CA LEU A 133 -16.36 -1.71 18.68
C LEU A 133 -14.91 -2.09 18.42
N LYS A 134 -14.65 -2.87 17.37
CA LYS A 134 -13.30 -3.22 16.89
C LYS A 134 -12.47 -1.97 16.65
N THR A 135 -12.99 -1.01 15.87
CA THR A 135 -12.29 0.24 15.55
C THR A 135 -11.95 1.03 16.80
N ARG A 136 -12.94 1.22 17.69
CA ARG A 136 -12.74 1.94 18.94
C ARG A 136 -11.70 1.27 19.83
N GLN A 137 -11.67 -0.07 19.87
CA GLN A 137 -10.65 -0.80 20.60
C GLN A 137 -9.27 -0.59 19.98
N LEU A 138 -9.09 -0.81 18.68
CA LEU A 138 -7.80 -0.58 18.01
C LEU A 138 -7.28 0.86 18.24
N GLN A 139 -8.13 1.87 18.07
CA GLN A 139 -7.77 3.26 18.33
C GLN A 139 -7.38 3.52 19.79
N LYS A 140 -8.07 2.89 20.76
CA LYS A 140 -7.72 2.98 22.18
C LYS A 140 -6.30 2.49 22.47
N TYR A 141 -5.77 1.57 21.67
CA TYR A 141 -4.41 1.03 21.79
C TYR A 141 -3.41 1.65 20.80
N GLY A 142 -3.74 2.81 20.22
CA GLY A 142 -2.80 3.60 19.43
C GLY A 142 -2.71 3.24 17.94
N TYR A 143 -3.63 2.42 17.43
CA TYR A 143 -3.73 2.17 15.99
C TYR A 143 -4.53 3.26 15.30
N GLU A 144 -4.04 3.78 14.18
CA GLU A 144 -4.77 4.68 13.29
C GLU A 144 -5.55 3.87 12.26
N VAL A 145 -6.88 3.87 12.36
CA VAL A 145 -7.74 3.04 11.51
C VAL A 145 -8.22 3.83 10.29
N ILE A 146 -7.88 3.36 9.10
CA ILE A 146 -8.37 3.83 7.80
C ILE A 146 -9.36 2.78 7.29
N ARG A 147 -10.50 3.23 6.77
CA ARG A 147 -11.54 2.32 6.31
C ARG A 147 -12.05 2.73 4.95
N PHE A 148 -12.26 1.74 4.10
CA PHE A 148 -12.89 1.90 2.80
C PHE A 148 -14.02 0.88 2.66
N THR A 149 -15.11 1.25 1.99
CA THR A 149 -16.10 0.26 1.52
C THR A 149 -15.59 -0.42 0.25
N GLU A 150 -16.11 -1.61 -0.02
CA GLU A 150 -15.82 -2.33 -1.25
C GLU A 150 -16.14 -1.51 -2.51
N GLU A 151 -17.22 -0.73 -2.51
CA GLU A 151 -17.59 0.15 -3.63
C GLU A 151 -16.60 1.30 -3.83
N GLU A 152 -16.08 1.90 -2.74
CA GLU A 152 -15.05 2.95 -2.83
C GLU A 152 -13.79 2.41 -3.50
N ILE A 153 -13.36 1.21 -3.07
CA ILE A 153 -12.17 0.57 -3.63
C ILE A 153 -12.41 0.16 -5.08
N PHE A 154 -13.54 -0.45 -5.39
CA PHE A 154 -13.85 -0.90 -6.75
C PHE A 154 -13.93 0.27 -7.74
N PHE A 155 -14.55 1.38 -7.33
CA PHE A 155 -14.68 2.56 -8.18
C PHE A 155 -13.34 3.28 -8.40
N SER A 156 -12.49 3.35 -7.37
CA SER A 156 -11.21 4.05 -7.47
C SER A 156 -10.16 3.52 -6.48
N PRO A 157 -9.51 2.38 -6.80
CA PRO A 157 -8.53 1.78 -5.89
C PRO A 157 -7.28 2.66 -5.76
N TYR A 158 -6.91 3.34 -6.86
CA TYR A 158 -5.81 4.31 -6.89
C TYR A 158 -6.03 5.45 -5.92
N LYS A 159 -7.25 6.01 -5.88
CA LYS A 159 -7.59 7.08 -4.94
C LYS A 159 -7.50 6.60 -3.49
N CYS A 160 -8.02 5.40 -3.20
CA CYS A 160 -7.95 4.81 -1.86
C CYS A 160 -6.49 4.63 -1.40
N ALA A 161 -5.61 4.13 -2.26
CA ALA A 161 -4.18 4.01 -1.95
C ALA A 161 -3.51 5.38 -1.74
N HIS A 162 -3.90 6.39 -2.52
CA HIS A 162 -3.47 7.78 -2.29
C HIS A 162 -3.96 8.35 -0.97
N ASP A 163 -5.17 8.02 -0.53
CA ASP A 163 -5.71 8.46 0.75
C ASP A 163 -4.91 7.81 1.91
N VAL A 164 -4.52 6.54 1.78
CA VAL A 164 -3.59 5.88 2.72
C VAL A 164 -2.27 6.65 2.80
N LEU A 165 -1.63 6.90 1.66
CA LEU A 165 -0.38 7.66 1.58
C LEU A 165 -0.55 9.07 2.18
N ALA A 166 -1.65 9.75 1.88
CA ALA A 166 -1.94 11.08 2.37
C ALA A 166 -2.10 11.13 3.89
N VAL A 167 -2.71 10.10 4.50
CA VAL A 167 -2.79 9.96 5.96
C VAL A 167 -1.40 9.78 6.56
N ILE A 168 -0.59 8.86 6.01
CA ILE A 168 0.79 8.61 6.44
C ILE A 168 1.62 9.91 6.36
N VAL A 169 1.54 10.65 5.25
CA VAL A 169 2.31 11.89 5.05
C VAL A 169 1.76 13.05 5.90
N ARG A 170 0.43 13.15 6.09
CA ARG A 170 -0.17 14.24 6.89
C ARG A 170 0.35 14.23 8.32
N ASN A 171 0.59 13.05 8.89
CA ASN A 171 1.07 12.95 10.24
C ASN A 171 2.46 13.60 10.43
N LEU A 172 3.31 13.72 9.40
CA LEU A 172 4.52 14.56 9.48
C LEU A 172 4.22 16.04 9.74
N LYS A 173 3.20 16.59 9.08
CA LYS A 173 2.96 18.05 9.02
C LYS A 173 2.36 18.64 10.30
N ILE A 174 1.72 17.83 11.13
CA ILE A 174 0.99 18.30 12.34
C ILE A 174 1.95 18.92 13.38
N GLN A 175 3.27 18.79 13.23
CA GLN A 175 4.23 19.28 14.23
C GLN A 175 5.12 20.46 13.78
N GLY A 176 4.98 20.95 12.55
CA GLY A 176 5.70 22.15 12.08
C GLY A 176 4.99 23.48 12.36
N GLY A 177 3.82 23.45 13.01
CA GLY A 177 2.97 24.61 13.26
C GLY A 177 2.66 24.81 14.75
N LYS A 178 3.69 25.15 15.53
CA LYS A 178 3.56 25.85 16.82
C LYS A 178 4.71 26.83 16.97
#